data_AF-A0A9E8CTC8-F1
#
_entry.id   AF-A0A9E8CTC8-F1
#
_cell.length_a   1.000
_cell.length_b   1.000
_cell.length_c   1.000
_cell.angle_alpha   90.00
_cell.angle_beta   90.00
_cell.angle_gamma   90.00
#
_symmetry.space_group_name_H-M   'P 1'
#
loop_
_entity.id
_entity.type
_entity.pdbx_description
1 polymer ?
#
loop_
_entity_poly.entity_id
_entity_poly.type
_entity_poly.pdbx_seq_one_letter_code
_entity_poly.pdbx_strand_id
1 'polypeptide(L)' 'MNRPLSYAAMIGSFCLSFAIVIGGCARTATGGKGGAWCEIERPLRLSEATISVMTRAELEAAVTHNEHGERECGWRPSR' A
#
# COMPACT_ATOMS: atom_id res chain seq x y z
N MET A 1 33.32 41.82 0.48
CA MET A 1 31.99 41.92 1.11
C MET A 1 31.06 40.94 0.41
N ASN A 2 31.07 39.65 0.80
CA ASN A 2 30.33 38.60 0.05
C ASN A 2 29.47 37.72 0.98
N ARG A 3 29.24 38.17 2.22
CA ARG A 3 28.49 37.45 3.27
C ARG A 3 27.04 37.09 2.90
N PRO A 4 26.25 37.91 2.17
CA PRO A 4 24.85 37.57 1.89
C PRO A 4 24.69 36.37 0.94
N LEU A 5 25.65 36.14 0.03
CA LEU A 5 25.65 34.98 -0.85
C LEU A 5 25.89 33.67 -0.08
N SER A 6 26.76 33.70 0.94
CA SER A 6 27.04 32.53 1.79
C SER A 6 25.88 32.15 2.70
N TYR A 7 25.12 33.12 3.22
CA TYR A 7 23.94 32.83 4.05
C TYR A 7 22.80 32.21 3.22
N ALA A 8 22.56 32.74 2.02
CA ALA A 8 21.57 32.18 1.11
C ALA A 8 21.92 30.73 0.71
N ALA A 9 23.21 30.46 0.44
CA ALA A 9 23.68 29.12 0.13
C ALA A 9 23.55 28.14 1.32
N MET A 10 23.87 28.57 2.54
CA MET A 10 23.72 27.72 3.74
C MET A 10 22.26 27.38 4.04
N ILE A 11 21.36 28.36 3.94
CA ILE A 11 19.92 28.15 4.14
C ILE A 11 19.37 27.19 3.07
N GLY A 12 19.78 27.37 1.81
CA GLY A 12 19.41 26.47 0.71
C GLY A 12 19.81 25.01 0.97
N SER A 13 21.07 24.77 1.38
CA SER A 13 21.55 23.42 1.70
C SER A 13 20.83 22.77 2.87
N PHE A 14 20.53 23.55 3.92
CA PHE A 14 19.79 23.04 5.08
C PHE A 14 18.34 22.67 4.71
N CYS A 15 17.66 23.52 3.95
CA CYS A 15 16.30 23.24 3.47
C CYS A 15 16.24 22.00 2.57
N LEU A 16 17.21 21.83 1.67
CA LEU A 16 17.28 20.66 0.79
C LEU A 16 17.52 19.37 1.60
N SER A 17 18.44 19.42 2.55
CA SER A 17 18.77 18.28 3.42
C SER A 17 17.57 17.91 4.30
N PHE A 18 16.88 18.91 4.85
CA PHE A 18 15.66 18.71 5.63
C PHE A 18 14.57 18.06 4.78
N ALA A 19 14.29 18.58 3.57
CA ALA A 19 13.30 18.02 2.66
C ALA A 19 13.56 16.56 2.27
N ILE A 20 14.82 16.17 2.05
CA ILE A 20 15.19 14.79 1.73
C ILE A 20 14.93 13.85 2.93
N VAL A 21 15.23 14.29 4.16
CA VAL A 21 15.01 13.50 5.37
C VAL A 21 13.50 13.26 5.61
N ILE A 22 12.65 14.27 5.43
CA ILE A 22 11.19 14.09 5.57
C ILE A 22 10.61 13.28 4.40
N GLY A 23 11.16 13.44 3.18
CA GLY A 23 10.71 12.71 2.00
C GLY A 23 11.07 11.22 2.01
N GLY A 24 12.19 10.84 2.63
CA GLY A 24 12.65 9.44 2.70
C GLY A 24 11.81 8.52 3.60
N CYS A 25 11.03 9.08 4.53
CA CYS A 25 10.09 8.31 5.35
C CYS A 25 8.69 8.20 4.74
N ALA A 26 8.41 8.91 3.64
CA ALA A 26 7.21 8.65 2.86
C ALA A 26 7.38 7.28 2.21
N ARG A 27 6.76 6.24 2.81
CA ARG A 27 6.60 4.95 2.15
C ARG A 27 6.08 5.24 0.75
N THR A 28 6.89 5.00 -0.27
CA THR A 28 6.37 4.83 -1.61
C THR A 28 5.33 3.74 -1.46
N ALA A 29 4.06 4.06 -1.70
CA ALA A 29 3.06 3.04 -1.89
C ALA A 29 3.46 2.30 -3.18
N THR A 30 4.38 1.35 -3.07
CA THR A 30 4.61 0.34 -4.08
C THR A 30 3.35 -0.50 -4.07
N GLY A 31 2.55 -0.38 -5.12
CA GLY A 31 1.20 -0.92 -5.16
C GLY A 31 0.25 -0.02 -5.92
N GLY A 32 -0.62 -0.61 -6.74
CA GLY A 32 -1.84 0.05 -7.20
C GLY A 32 -2.75 0.46 -6.02
N LYS A 33 -4.03 0.72 -6.29
CA LYS A 33 -5.00 0.95 -5.20
C LYS A 33 -4.90 -0.20 -4.18
N GLY A 34 -4.69 0.14 -2.89
CA GLY A 34 -4.54 -0.80 -1.77
C GLY A 34 -3.11 -1.28 -1.45
N GLY A 35 -2.07 -0.80 -2.16
CA GLY A 35 -0.67 -1.01 -1.79
C GLY A 35 -0.13 -2.42 -2.11
N ALA A 36 1.00 -2.79 -1.48
CA ALA A 36 1.75 -4.01 -1.79
C ALA A 36 0.92 -5.30 -1.63
N TRP A 37 -0.09 -5.29 -0.75
CA TRP A 37 -1.00 -6.41 -0.56
C TRP A 37 -1.73 -6.77 -1.86
N CYS A 38 -2.26 -5.77 -2.58
CA CYS A 38 -2.98 -5.98 -3.84
C CYS A 38 -2.08 -6.48 -4.98
N GLU A 39 -0.76 -6.27 -4.90
CA GLU A 39 0.19 -6.78 -5.90
C GLU A 39 0.45 -8.27 -5.71
N ILE A 40 0.45 -8.72 -4.46
CA ILE A 40 0.80 -10.09 -4.07
C ILE A 40 -0.46 -10.98 -4.08
N GLU A 41 -1.54 -10.52 -3.46
CA GLU A 41 -2.74 -11.31 -3.22
C GLU A 41 -3.71 -11.27 -4.40
N ARG A 42 -4.61 -12.27 -4.47
CA ARG A 42 -5.62 -12.39 -5.54
C ARG A 42 -6.97 -12.82 -4.97
N PRO A 43 -8.09 -12.58 -5.70
CA PRO A 43 -9.41 -13.06 -5.29
C PRO A 43 -9.45 -14.58 -5.15
N LEU A 44 -10.03 -15.07 -4.06
CA LEU A 44 -10.31 -16.48 -3.86
C LEU A 44 -11.59 -16.85 -4.63
N ARG A 45 -11.44 -17.75 -5.62
CA ARG A 45 -12.55 -18.34 -6.38
C ARG A 45 -12.66 -19.83 -6.06
N LEU A 46 -13.36 -20.12 -4.96
CA LEU A 46 -13.51 -21.47 -4.43
C LEU A 46 -14.57 -22.24 -5.22
N SER A 47 -14.33 -23.54 -5.44
CA SER A 47 -15.33 -24.44 -6.02
C SER A 47 -16.37 -24.84 -4.97
N GLU A 48 -17.55 -25.27 -5.41
CA GLU A 48 -18.57 -25.80 -4.48
C GLU A 48 -18.07 -26.99 -3.67
N ALA A 49 -17.27 -27.87 -4.29
CA ALA A 49 -16.66 -29.01 -3.62
C ALA A 49 -15.64 -28.58 -2.55
N THR A 50 -14.97 -27.44 -2.74
CA THR A 50 -14.08 -26.87 -1.73
C THR A 50 -14.89 -26.26 -0.60
N ILE A 51 -15.92 -25.49 -0.92
CA ILE A 51 -16.80 -24.86 0.08
C ILE A 51 -17.48 -25.89 0.97
N SER A 52 -17.88 -27.05 0.43
CA SER A 52 -18.63 -28.07 1.17
C SER A 52 -17.83 -28.80 2.25
N VAL A 53 -16.50 -28.76 2.18
CA VAL A 53 -15.61 -29.39 3.16
C VAL A 53 -14.95 -28.39 4.11
N MET A 54 -15.18 -27.09 3.90
CA MET A 54 -14.65 -26.04 4.77
C MET A 54 -15.44 -25.93 6.07
N THR A 55 -14.72 -25.64 7.14
CA THR A 55 -15.31 -25.22 8.41
C THR A 55 -15.88 -23.79 8.28
N ARG A 56 -16.76 -23.42 9.21
CA ARG A 56 -17.32 -22.05 9.25
C ARG A 56 -16.23 -20.98 9.36
N ALA A 57 -15.19 -21.23 10.16
CA ALA A 57 -14.10 -20.27 10.34
C ALA A 57 -13.29 -20.07 9.05
N GLU A 58 -13.05 -21.14 8.29
CA GLU A 58 -12.35 -21.04 7.01
C GLU A 58 -13.19 -20.28 5.97
N LEU A 59 -14.51 -20.50 5.96
CA LEU A 59 -15.42 -19.75 5.09
C LEU A 59 -15.42 -18.26 5.44
N GLU A 60 -15.50 -17.92 6.72
CA GLU A 60 -15.44 -16.54 7.20
C GLU A 60 -14.12 -15.86 6.83
N ALA A 61 -12.99 -16.56 6.96
CA ALA A 61 -11.69 -16.07 6.54
C ALA A 61 -11.62 -15.81 5.03
N ALA A 62 -12.15 -16.73 4.21
CA ALA A 62 -12.17 -16.58 2.76
C ALA A 62 -13.05 -15.41 2.29
N VAL A 63 -14.21 -15.22 2.94
CA VAL A 63 -15.09 -14.06 2.70
C VAL A 63 -14.37 -12.77 3.09
N THR A 64 -13.79 -12.72 4.28
CA THR A 64 -13.07 -11.53 4.79
C THR A 64 -11.92 -11.13 3.87
N HIS A 65 -11.15 -12.11 3.35
CA HIS A 65 -10.09 -11.88 2.37
C HIS A 65 -10.61 -11.20 1.10
N ASN A 66 -11.69 -11.75 0.54
CA ASN A 66 -12.29 -11.22 -0.68
C ASN A 66 -12.90 -9.82 -0.47
N GLU A 67 -13.61 -9.60 0.64
CA GLU A 67 -14.17 -8.28 0.97
C GLU A 67 -13.07 -7.22 1.16
N HIS A 68 -11.93 -7.58 1.75
CA HIS A 68 -10.79 -6.66 1.85
C HIS A 68 -10.29 -6.27 0.45
N GLY A 69 -10.10 -7.24 -0.44
CA GLY A 69 -9.67 -6.95 -1.80
C GLY A 69 -10.71 -6.22 -2.65
N GLU A 70 -12.00 -6.39 -2.40
CA GLU A 70 -13.03 -5.55 -3.02
C GLU A 70 -12.90 -4.07 -2.60
N ARG A 71 -12.73 -3.82 -1.30
CA ARG A 71 -12.61 -2.46 -0.75
C ARG A 71 -11.32 -1.76 -1.16
N GLU A 72 -10.18 -2.44 -1.00
CA GLU A 72 -8.86 -1.81 -1.15
C GLU A 72 -8.30 -1.94 -2.58
N CYS A 73 -8.55 -3.08 -3.24
CA CYS A 73 -7.95 -3.41 -4.54
C CYS A 73 -8.94 -3.32 -5.72
N GLY A 74 -10.24 -3.13 -5.46
CA GLY A 74 -11.28 -3.10 -6.49
C GLY A 74 -11.57 -4.46 -7.14
N TRP A 75 -11.33 -5.56 -6.41
CA TRP A 75 -11.61 -6.91 -6.90
C TRP A 75 -13.09 -7.14 -7.18
N ARG A 76 -13.36 -8.16 -8.01
CA ARG A 76 -14.72 -8.64 -8.34
C ARG A 76 -14.72 -10.17 -8.33
N PRO A 77 -14.69 -10.81 -7.15
CA PRO A 77 -14.57 -12.26 -7.01
C PRO A 77 -15.74 -13.02 -7.64
N SER A 78 -16.93 -12.44 -7.63
CA SER A 78 -18.19 -12.98 -8.15
C SER A 78 -18.42 -12.76 -9.66
N ARG A 79 -17.51 -12.04 -10.35
CA ARG A 79 -17.59 -11.79 -11.79
C ARG A 79 -16.47 -12.50 -12.53
#